data_AF-A0A699WTD0-F1
#
_entry.id   AF-A0A699WTD0-F1
#
_cell.length_a   1.000
_cell.length_b   1.000
_cell.length_c   1.000
_cell.angle_alpha   90.00
_cell.angle_beta   90.00
_cell.angle_gamma   90.00
#
_symmetry.space_group_name_H-M   'P 1'
#
loop_
_entity.id
_entity.type
_entity.pdbx_description
1 polymer ?
#
loop_
_entity_poly.entity_id
_entity_poly.type
_entity_poly.pdbx_seq_one_letter_code
_entity_poly.pdbx_strand_id
1 'polypeptide(L)' 'MKKGKQEEFWMDEHGAIWYDNRLCVPDVSSLREAVLSEAHSSPFSIHPDSTKMYRDLKRNFWWNGMKQDVARFV' A
#
# COMPACT_ATOMS: atom_id res chain seq x y z
N MET A 1 -18.65 17.72 -22.75
CA MET A 1 -18.50 16.32 -22.27
C MET A 1 -18.07 16.36 -20.81
N LYS A 2 -18.94 15.96 -19.88
CA LYS A 2 -18.58 15.90 -18.46
C LYS A 2 -17.62 14.72 -18.27
N LYS A 3 -16.36 14.96 -17.87
CA LYS A 3 -15.49 13.89 -17.37
C LYS A 3 -16.17 13.35 -16.10
N GLY A 4 -16.79 12.17 -16.21
CA GLY A 4 -17.37 11.50 -15.05
C GLY A 4 -16.28 11.33 -14.00
N LYS A 5 -16.60 11.64 -12.74
CA LYS A 5 -15.78 11.22 -11.59
C LYS A 5 -15.46 9.74 -11.79
N GLN A 6 -14.20 9.39 -12.02
CA GLN A 6 -13.76 8.02 -11.79
C GLN A 6 -13.99 7.79 -10.29
N GLU A 7 -14.77 6.78 -9.93
CA GLU A 7 -14.86 6.37 -8.54
C GLU A 7 -13.44 6.01 -8.10
N GLU A 8 -12.86 6.86 -7.25
CA GLU A 8 -11.49 6.70 -6.76
C GLU A 8 -11.31 5.35 -6.04
N PHE A 9 -12.39 4.84 -5.46
CA PHE A 9 -12.45 3.56 -4.79
C PHE A 9 -13.48 2.66 -5.47
N TRP A 10 -13.15 1.38 -5.65
CA TRP A 10 -14.07 0.35 -6.12
C TRP A 10 -13.84 -0.96 -5.36
N MET A 11 -14.83 -1.84 -5.36
CA MET A 11 -14.76 -3.14 -4.69
C MET A 11 -14.85 -4.26 -5.72
N ASP A 12 -14.02 -5.29 -5.58
CA ASP A 12 -14.07 -6.47 -6.43
C ASP A 12 -15.08 -7.52 -5.92
N GLU A 13 -15.24 -8.61 -6.68
CA GLU A 13 -16.13 -9.73 -6.33
C GLU A 13 -15.73 -10.48 -5.06
N HIS A 14 -14.50 -10.28 -4.57
CA HIS A 14 -13.98 -10.86 -3.35
C HIS A 14 -14.09 -9.91 -2.14
N GLY A 15 -14.69 -8.73 -2.33
CA GLY A 15 -14.86 -7.73 -1.28
C GLY A 15 -13.60 -6.90 -1.01
N ALA A 16 -12.57 -7.00 -1.85
CA ALA A 16 -11.37 -6.20 -1.71
C ALA A 16 -11.61 -4.79 -2.25
N ILE A 17 -11.14 -3.78 -1.50
CA ILE A 17 -11.25 -2.37 -1.90
C ILE A 17 -9.99 -1.99 -2.68
N TRP A 18 -10.18 -1.32 -3.80
CA TRP A 18 -9.13 -0.83 -4.67
C TRP A 18 -9.20 0.68 -4.77
N TYR A 19 -8.05 1.35 -4.72
CA TYR A 19 -7.91 2.77 -5.02
C TYR A 19 -7.10 2.90 -6.30
N ASP A 20 -7.69 3.44 -7.37
CA ASP A 20 -7.08 3.47 -8.69
C ASP A 20 -6.75 2.01 -9.13
N ASN A 21 -5.46 1.62 -9.15
CA ASN A 21 -5.02 0.24 -9.43
C ASN A 21 -4.22 -0.37 -8.27
N ARG A 22 -4.53 0.03 -7.03
CA ARG A 22 -3.83 -0.40 -5.81
C ARG A 22 -4.81 -1.02 -4.82
N LEU A 23 -4.41 -2.12 -4.21
CA LEU A 23 -5.16 -2.79 -3.17
C LEU A 23 -5.15 -1.95 -1.88
N CYS A 24 -6.33 -1.65 -1.35
CA CYS A 24 -6.46 -0.93 -0.10
C CYS A 24 -6.23 -1.87 1.08
N VAL A 25 -5.24 -1.55 1.91
CA VAL A 25 -5.00 -2.29 3.15
C VAL A 25 -5.87 -1.67 4.25
N PRO A 26 -6.75 -2.45 4.91
CA PRO A 26 -7.62 -1.92 5.96
C PRO A 26 -6.81 -1.42 7.17
N ASP A 27 -7.47 -0.67 8.05
CA ASP A 27 -6.89 -0.16 9.29
C ASP A 27 -6.77 -1.25 10.37
N VAL A 28 -6.01 -2.29 10.04
CA VAL A 28 -5.72 -3.44 10.90
C VAL A 28 -4.21 -3.52 11.04
N SER A 29 -3.70 -3.22 12.24
CA SER A 29 -2.27 -3.09 12.50
C SER A 29 -1.48 -4.33 12.06
N SER A 30 -1.98 -5.53 12.36
CA SER A 30 -1.31 -6.78 11.98
C SER A 30 -1.20 -6.98 10.47
N LEU A 31 -2.19 -6.53 9.69
CA LEU A 31 -2.13 -6.61 8.22
C LEU A 31 -1.12 -5.61 7.64
N ARG A 32 -1.10 -4.38 8.15
CA ARG A 32 -0.11 -3.38 7.71
C ARG A 32 1.30 -3.80 8.10
N GLU A 33 1.50 -4.30 9.32
CA GLU A 33 2.79 -4.82 9.78
C GLU A 33 3.26 -6.01 8.94
N ALA A 34 2.37 -6.94 8.57
CA ALA A 34 2.73 -8.06 7.70
C ALA A 34 3.22 -7.57 6.32
N VAL A 35 2.51 -6.62 5.71
CA VAL A 35 2.91 -6.01 4.42
C VAL A 35 4.25 -5.29 4.53
N LEU A 36 4.48 -4.54 5.60
CA LEU A 36 5.74 -3.85 5.85
C LEU A 36 6.89 -4.84 6.08
N SER A 37 6.66 -5.88 6.88
CA SER A 37 7.66 -6.93 7.16
C SER A 37 8.06 -7.68 5.89
N GLU A 38 7.10 -8.05 5.05
CA GLU A 38 7.37 -8.76 3.80
C GLU A 38 8.20 -7.89 2.84
N ALA A 39 7.88 -6.60 2.72
CA ALA A 39 8.65 -5.67 1.90
C ALA A 39 10.08 -5.44 2.43
N HIS A 40 10.26 -5.43 3.75
CA HIS A 40 11.57 -5.26 4.37
C HIS A 40 12.45 -6.51 4.26
N SER A 41 11.85 -7.71 4.42
CA SER A 41 12.56 -9.00 4.33
C SER A 41 12.85 -9.46 2.89
N SER A 42 12.42 -8.71 1.88
CA SER A 42 12.70 -9.04 0.48
C SER A 42 14.21 -9.17 0.24
N PRO A 43 14.72 -10.25 -0.37
CA PRO A 43 16.15 -10.45 -0.62
C PRO A 43 16.76 -9.39 -1.57
N PHE A 44 15.93 -8.56 -2.20
CA PHE A 44 16.34 -7.39 -2.98
C PHE A 44 16.50 -6.10 -2.14
N SER A 45 16.35 -6.20 -0.82
CA SER A 45 16.58 -5.14 0.16
C SER A 45 17.99 -5.22 0.75
N ILE A 46 19.00 -4.95 -0.07
CA ILE A 46 20.31 -4.57 0.46
C ILE A 46 20.17 -3.14 0.97
N HIS A 47 19.81 -3.00 2.26
CA HIS A 47 19.38 -1.76 2.92
C HIS A 47 18.13 -1.10 2.30
N PRO A 48 16.92 -1.53 2.68
CA PRO A 48 15.71 -0.83 2.26
C PRO A 48 15.62 0.50 3.00
N ASP A 49 16.07 1.58 2.35
CA ASP A 49 15.72 2.92 2.79
C ASP A 49 14.17 3.06 2.76
N SER A 50 13.61 3.77 3.73
CA SER A 50 12.19 4.18 3.78
C SER A 50 11.65 4.63 2.42
N THR A 51 12.48 5.35 1.64
CA THR A 51 12.12 5.81 0.30
C THR A 51 11.92 4.65 -0.69
N LYS A 52 12.81 3.65 -0.68
CA LYS A 52 12.71 2.48 -1.55
C LYS A 52 11.50 1.63 -1.17
N MET A 53 11.35 1.36 0.13
CA MET A 53 10.25 0.57 0.66
C MET A 53 8.88 1.19 0.33
N TYR A 54 8.72 2.52 0.53
CA TYR A 54 7.50 3.21 0.15
C TYR A 54 7.22 3.13 -1.36
N ARG A 55 8.25 3.30 -2.21
CA ARG A 55 8.10 3.21 -3.67
C ARG A 55 7.68 1.82 -4.13
N ASP A 56 8.21 0.79 -3.50
CA ASP A 56 7.92 -0.60 -3.85
C ASP A 56 6.48 -0.96 -3.41
N LEU A 57 6.09 -0.58 -2.18
CA LEU A 57 4.74 -0.80 -1.68
C LEU A 57 3.66 0.01 -2.42
N LYS A 58 3.92 1.29 -2.74
CA LYS A 58 2.96 2.19 -3.43
C LYS A 58 2.54 1.65 -4.81
N ARG A 59 3.30 0.75 -5.43
CA ARG A 59 2.91 0.19 -6.73
C ARG A 59 1.65 -0.66 -6.65
N ASN A 60 1.50 -1.42 -5.56
CA ASN A 60 0.45 -2.42 -5.42
C ASN A 60 -0.53 -2.11 -4.29
N PHE A 61 -0.09 -1.35 -3.27
CA PHE A 61 -0.88 -1.11 -2.08
C PHE A 61 -1.17 0.38 -1.84
N TRP A 62 -2.25 0.62 -1.10
CA TRP A 62 -2.62 1.94 -0.62
C TRP A 62 -3.27 1.85 0.76
N TRP A 63 -2.95 2.77 1.66
CA TRP A 63 -3.74 3.02 2.87
C TRP A 63 -3.44 4.43 3.39
N ASN A 64 -4.35 4.96 4.20
CA ASN A 64 -4.13 6.25 4.85
C ASN A 64 -2.96 6.16 5.84
N GLY A 65 -1.98 7.07 5.74
CA GLY A 65 -0.81 7.06 6.61
C GLY A 65 0.36 6.18 6.14
N MET A 66 0.27 5.53 4.99
CA MET A 66 1.31 4.61 4.47
C MET A 66 2.75 5.14 4.51
N LYS A 67 2.98 6.41 4.15
CA LYS A 67 4.32 7.01 4.25
C LYS A 67 4.82 7.09 5.69
N GLN A 68 3.93 7.42 6.63
CA GLN A 68 4.26 7.54 8.04
C GLN A 68 4.56 6.16 8.64
N ASP A 69 3.77 5.15 8.26
CA ASP A 69 3.98 3.78 8.71
C ASP A 69 5.32 3.22 8.20
N VAL A 70 5.66 3.46 6.93
CA VAL A 70 6.98 3.08 6.37
C VAL A 70 8.13 3.81 7.10
N ALA A 71 7.98 5.11 7.37
CA ALA A 71 9.01 5.89 8.06
C ALA A 71 9.20 5.50 9.54
N ARG A 72 8.20 4.86 10.16
CA ARG A 72 8.29 4.31 11.52
C ARG A 72 8.84 2.89 11.56
N PHE A 73 8.76 2.16 10.45
CA PHE A 73 9.11 0.75 10.36
C PHE A 73 10.58 0.49 10.04
N VAL A 74 11.19 1.33 9.18
CA VAL A 74 12.62 1.30 8.84
C VAL A 74 13.44 1.94 9.95
#